data_AF-A0A922J650-F1
#
_entry.id   AF-A0A922J650-F1
#
_cell.length_a   1.000
_cell.length_b   1.000
_cell.length_c   1.000
_cell.angle_alpha   90.00
_cell.angle_beta   90.00
_cell.angle_gamma   90.00
#
_symmetry.space_group_name_H-M   'P 1'
#
loop_
_entity.id
_entity.type
_entity.pdbx_description
1 polymer ?
#
loop_
_entity_poly.entity_id
_entity_poly.type
_entity_poly.pdbx_seq_one_letter_code
_entity_poly.pdbx_strand_id
1 'polypeptide(L)'
;MGASSSTGQKVSTEQREVETLVASTGALPMLQQTFSRLADPQSNVVPLKSLQQCFCLAYENLISEAPKMPDTFLVFLDNLSSSIVDVFFMPQKGGVSWVEFVRGYIKCCGRMSASMSLNALLKVYAATVTKAGLPLKLEFESDEVDCKINGSLLASDVYMLLWMCWTMSWDVRTSRSSKAKANLCLPDISHLVLSAVTSCTEVGSGLNVWYCDVLGLEVQLPVGKFLTWAIKTAQCLPDCLTQFVHARLQNFCAAENGCASSSSSVGELSSTKTCNSFLLTRGRAWAISLTLRSTISEEISQVCFPSTGDGTHDNLLYQSSLHGRGLNRFWSNIEGYKGPLLMLISASSGDANESSTNLRKWIVGALMQNGFQNGDLFYGSSGCLYAISPVFHVLSSTGIAFGGTMGNERIFVDEDFSRVTIRHHAVDKTYQPGSLFPDQGFLPVEALISEVEVWGFGGKGAKDVQHSYKKREELFTEQRRRVDLKTFASWEDSPEKMMMDMISDPNAVRREDR
;
A
#
# COMPACT_ATOMS: atom_id res chain seq x y z
N MET A 1 46.11 1.09 53.22
CA MET A 1 46.03 0.15 52.09
C MET A 1 44.64 -0.49 52.14
N GLY A 2 43.54 0.20 51.86
CA GLY A 2 43.17 0.70 50.54
C GLY A 2 42.07 -0.20 49.95
N ALA A 3 40.92 -0.31 50.64
CA ALA A 3 39.75 -1.00 50.12
C ALA A 3 38.87 0.02 49.38
N SER A 4 38.96 0.05 48.04
CA SER A 4 38.03 0.78 47.20
C SER A 4 36.65 0.14 47.28
N SER A 5 35.71 0.80 47.96
CA SER A 5 34.29 0.56 47.82
C SER A 5 33.86 1.06 46.43
N SER A 6 33.76 0.17 45.44
CA SER A 6 33.00 0.48 44.24
C SER A 6 31.51 0.42 44.59
N THR A 7 30.92 1.59 44.80
CA THR A 7 29.47 1.76 44.91
C THR A 7 28.86 1.48 43.51
N GLY A 8 28.72 0.20 43.17
CA GLY A 8 27.99 -0.21 41.98
C GLY A 8 26.52 0.18 42.16
N GLN A 9 26.08 1.17 41.41
CA GLN A 9 24.68 1.57 41.29
C GLN A 9 23.85 0.30 40.98
N LYS A 10 23.15 -0.24 41.98
CA LYS A 10 22.20 -1.34 41.77
C LYS A 10 21.05 -0.79 40.94
N VAL A 11 21.13 -1.00 39.63
CA VAL A 11 20.02 -0.79 38.69
C VAL A 11 18.80 -1.52 39.26
N SER A 12 17.65 -0.83 39.35
CA SER A 12 16.44 -1.43 39.91
C SER A 12 16.03 -2.65 39.08
N THR A 13 15.43 -3.65 39.72
CA THR A 13 14.93 -4.85 39.04
C THR A 13 13.96 -4.48 37.92
N GLU A 14 13.10 -3.49 38.17
CA GLU A 14 12.15 -2.94 37.19
C GLU A 14 12.85 -2.35 35.95
N GLN A 15 13.92 -1.58 36.14
CA GLN A 15 14.68 -1.02 35.01
C GLN A 15 15.31 -2.12 34.17
N ARG A 16 15.88 -3.15 34.81
CA ARG A 16 16.49 -4.28 34.09
C ARG A 16 15.46 -5.07 33.28
N GLU A 17 14.26 -5.28 33.79
CA GLU A 17 13.17 -5.96 33.07
C GLU A 17 12.75 -5.19 31.83
N VAL A 18 12.49 -3.89 31.97
CA VAL A 18 12.04 -3.01 30.89
C VAL A 18 13.13 -2.86 29.80
N GLU A 19 14.40 -2.75 30.19
CA GLU A 19 15.53 -2.72 29.25
C GLU A 19 15.70 -4.05 28.50
N THR A 20 15.49 -5.19 29.17
CA THR A 20 15.55 -6.51 28.53
C THR A 20 14.46 -6.67 27.47
N LEU A 21 13.24 -6.21 27.78
CA LEU A 21 12.12 -6.22 26.84
C LEU A 21 12.41 -5.38 25.60
N VAL A 22 12.94 -4.16 25.75
CA VAL A 22 13.31 -3.33 24.60
C VAL A 22 14.54 -3.82 23.86
N ALA A 23 15.53 -4.39 24.54
CA ALA A 23 16.69 -4.98 23.88
C ALA A 23 16.27 -6.02 22.83
N SER A 24 15.20 -6.78 23.09
CA SER A 24 14.63 -7.74 22.14
C SER A 24 14.08 -7.11 20.85
N THR A 25 13.80 -5.80 20.86
CA THR A 25 13.35 -5.02 19.69
C THR A 25 14.50 -4.35 18.94
N GLY A 26 15.72 -4.37 19.48
CA GLY A 26 16.88 -3.66 18.93
C GLY A 26 16.85 -2.13 19.13
N ALA A 27 15.79 -1.57 19.74
CA ALA A 27 15.63 -0.13 19.90
C ALA A 27 16.34 0.47 21.12
N LEU A 28 16.95 -0.35 22.00
CA LEU A 28 17.52 0.12 23.26
C LEU A 28 18.59 1.22 23.08
N PRO A 29 19.59 1.09 22.17
CA PRO A 29 20.59 2.14 21.97
C PRO A 29 19.97 3.45 21.47
N MET A 30 18.97 3.34 20.56
CA MET A 30 18.24 4.50 20.04
C MET A 30 17.48 5.21 21.17
N LEU A 31 16.79 4.46 22.04
CA LEU A 31 16.07 5.06 23.17
C LEU A 31 17.00 5.72 24.18
N GLN A 32 18.15 5.11 24.50
CA GLN A 32 19.14 5.73 25.40
C GLN A 32 19.64 7.06 24.84
N GLN A 33 19.95 7.11 23.54
CA GLN A 33 20.36 8.33 22.86
C GLN A 33 19.23 9.36 22.83
N THR A 34 17.99 8.94 22.55
CA THR A 34 16.84 9.85 22.48
C THR A 34 16.52 10.44 23.85
N PHE A 35 16.50 9.60 24.90
CA PHE A 35 16.21 10.01 26.26
C PHE A 35 17.26 10.99 26.79
N SER A 36 18.55 10.72 26.59
CA SER A 36 19.62 11.63 27.03
C SER A 36 19.56 13.01 26.36
N ARG A 37 18.93 13.13 25.18
CA ARG A 37 18.70 14.42 24.50
C ARG A 37 17.42 15.12 24.96
N LEU A 38 16.37 14.36 25.24
CA LEU A 38 15.07 14.89 25.66
C LEU A 38 15.03 15.22 27.16
N ALA A 39 15.84 14.52 27.97
CA ALA A 39 15.88 14.69 29.41
C ALA A 39 16.51 16.03 29.78
N ASP A 40 15.90 16.69 30.76
CA ASP A 40 16.48 17.89 31.34
C ASP A 40 17.79 17.53 32.09
N PRO A 41 18.92 18.22 31.84
CA PRO A 41 20.21 17.86 32.42
C PRO A 41 20.26 17.91 33.96
N GLN A 42 19.36 18.66 34.60
CA GLN A 42 19.35 18.82 36.06
C GLN A 42 18.45 17.79 36.75
N SER A 43 17.30 17.47 36.15
CA SER A 43 16.33 16.53 36.73
C SER A 43 16.47 15.10 36.20
N ASN A 44 17.15 14.88 35.07
CA ASN A 44 17.24 13.60 34.37
C ASN A 44 15.87 12.99 34.02
N VAL A 45 14.89 13.86 33.79
CA VAL A 45 13.51 13.53 33.45
C VAL A 45 13.16 14.25 32.15
N VAL A 46 12.40 13.60 31.27
CA VAL A 46 11.94 14.20 30.02
C VAL A 46 10.76 15.12 30.29
N PRO A 47 10.84 16.43 29.98
CA PRO A 47 9.71 17.33 30.11
C PRO A 47 8.60 16.94 29.12
N LEU A 48 7.35 16.99 29.60
CA LEU A 48 6.17 16.66 28.80
C LEU A 48 6.10 17.41 27.47
N LYS A 49 6.37 18.71 27.50
CA LYS A 49 6.34 19.57 26.32
C LYS A 49 7.35 19.13 25.27
N SER A 50 8.56 18.71 25.69
CA SER A 50 9.60 18.21 24.78
C SER A 50 9.16 16.92 24.10
N LEU A 51 8.52 16.01 24.86
CA LEU A 51 8.01 14.75 24.31
C LEU A 51 6.82 14.97 23.35
N GLN A 52 5.91 15.89 23.69
CA GLN A 52 4.81 16.28 22.79
C GLN A 52 5.34 16.90 21.49
N GLN A 53 6.36 17.75 21.57
CA GLN A 53 7.00 18.32 20.38
C GLN A 53 7.61 17.25 19.46
N CYS A 54 8.13 16.15 20.00
CA CYS A 54 8.64 15.02 19.21
C CYS A 54 7.57 14.43 18.28
N PHE A 55 6.34 14.31 18.78
CA PHE A 55 5.20 13.73 18.06
C PHE A 55 4.30 14.77 17.37
N CYS A 56 4.70 16.04 17.34
CA CYS A 56 3.90 17.09 16.74
C CYS A 56 3.86 16.96 15.20
N LEU A 57 2.63 17.01 14.66
CA LEU A 57 2.33 17.12 13.24
C LEU A 57 1.86 18.54 12.97
N ALA A 58 2.68 19.35 12.31
CA ALA A 58 2.34 20.72 11.96
C ALA A 58 2.20 20.84 10.44
N TYR A 59 0.95 20.98 9.97
CA TYR A 59 0.62 21.20 8.57
C TYR A 59 -0.15 22.51 8.42
N GLU A 60 0.28 23.34 7.46
CA GLU A 60 -0.35 24.65 7.24
C GLU A 60 -1.53 24.56 6.27
N ASN A 61 -1.47 23.66 5.28
CA ASN A 61 -2.54 23.46 4.32
C ASN A 61 -2.83 21.97 4.10
N LEU A 62 -4.10 21.69 3.80
CA LEU A 62 -4.61 20.38 3.44
C LEU A 62 -4.95 20.36 1.96
N ILE A 63 -4.49 19.32 1.27
CA ILE A 63 -4.83 19.05 -0.12
C ILE A 63 -5.61 17.73 -0.15
N SER A 64 -6.93 17.78 -0.28
CA SER A 64 -7.78 16.59 -0.32
C SER A 64 -8.03 16.14 -1.75
N GLU A 65 -7.82 14.85 -2.02
CA GLU A 65 -8.34 14.17 -3.22
C GLU A 65 -9.83 13.85 -3.09
N ALA A 66 -10.34 13.77 -1.85
CA ALA A 66 -11.74 13.49 -1.58
C ALA A 66 -12.62 14.74 -1.80
N PRO A 67 -13.85 14.57 -2.33
CA PRO A 67 -14.75 15.68 -2.67
C PRO A 67 -15.28 16.45 -1.46
N LYS A 68 -15.25 15.85 -0.27
CA LYS A 68 -15.67 16.47 1.00
C LYS A 68 -14.61 16.17 2.06
N MET A 69 -14.31 17.17 2.86
CA MET A 69 -13.34 17.08 3.95
C MET A 69 -13.99 17.59 5.25
N PRO A 70 -13.91 16.87 6.38
CA PRO A 70 -14.27 17.41 7.67
C PRO A 70 -13.35 18.57 8.08
N ASP A 71 -13.94 19.74 8.33
CA ASP A 71 -13.23 20.95 8.78
C ASP A 71 -12.48 20.76 10.11
N THR A 72 -12.91 19.78 10.91
CA THR A 72 -12.36 19.49 12.24
C THR A 72 -11.07 18.66 12.22
N PHE A 73 -10.61 18.20 11.06
CA PHE A 73 -9.46 17.30 10.99
C PHE A 73 -8.14 17.93 11.44
N LEU A 74 -7.89 19.22 11.16
CA LEU A 74 -6.69 19.90 11.67
C LEU A 74 -6.71 20.02 13.19
N VAL A 75 -7.84 20.45 13.75
CA VAL A 75 -8.03 20.56 15.20
C VAL A 75 -7.84 19.18 15.87
N PHE A 76 -8.28 18.12 15.21
CA PHE A 76 -8.00 16.76 15.63
C PHE A 76 -6.49 16.45 15.63
N LEU A 77 -5.76 16.76 14.55
CA LEU A 77 -4.31 16.51 14.45
C LEU A 77 -3.49 17.30 15.49
N ASP A 78 -3.88 18.53 15.81
CA ASP A 78 -3.20 19.36 16.84
C ASP A 78 -3.16 18.66 18.21
N ASN A 79 -4.17 17.83 18.49
CA ASN A 79 -4.28 17.10 19.75
C ASN A 79 -3.54 15.76 19.75
N LEU A 80 -3.18 15.21 18.58
CA LEU A 80 -2.63 13.85 18.44
C LEU A 80 -1.35 13.65 19.26
N SER A 81 -0.43 14.61 19.21
CA SER A 81 0.85 14.55 19.92
C SER A 81 0.65 14.40 21.42
N SER A 82 -0.25 15.20 22.00
CA SER A 82 -0.59 15.15 23.42
C SER A 82 -1.28 13.84 23.79
N SER A 83 -2.12 13.29 22.91
CA SER A 83 -2.79 12.00 23.14
C SER A 83 -1.82 10.84 23.16
N ILE A 84 -0.84 10.80 22.25
CA ILE A 84 0.20 9.75 22.24
C ILE A 84 0.98 9.77 23.56
N VAL A 85 1.35 10.97 24.03
CA VAL A 85 2.08 11.13 25.30
C VAL A 85 1.24 10.66 26.48
N ASP A 86 -0.01 11.06 26.57
CA ASP A 86 -0.88 10.69 27.70
C ASP A 86 -1.18 9.19 27.72
N VAL A 87 -1.47 8.60 26.55
CA VAL A 87 -1.82 7.16 26.46
C VAL A 87 -0.63 6.26 26.78
N PHE A 88 0.58 6.57 26.31
CA PHE A 88 1.72 5.66 26.43
C PHE A 88 2.70 6.05 27.52
N PHE A 89 2.96 7.33 27.71
CA PHE A 89 4.07 7.83 28.51
C PHE A 89 3.64 8.42 29.86
N MET A 90 2.33 8.33 30.20
CA MET A 90 1.70 8.58 31.52
C MET A 90 2.58 9.37 32.50
N PRO A 91 2.57 10.71 32.44
CA PRO A 91 3.46 11.53 33.24
C PRO A 91 3.06 11.53 34.72
N GLN A 92 4.01 11.28 35.61
CA GLN A 92 3.88 11.78 36.98
C GLN A 92 4.05 13.31 36.98
N LYS A 93 3.67 13.98 38.08
CA LYS A 93 3.68 15.46 38.23
C LYS A 93 5.04 16.15 37.97
N GLY A 94 6.11 15.42 37.63
CA GLY A 94 7.46 15.93 37.37
C GLY A 94 8.06 15.60 35.98
N GLY A 95 7.31 14.97 35.06
CA GLY A 95 7.80 14.55 33.74
C GLY A 95 7.99 13.03 33.61
N VAL A 96 8.66 12.57 32.55
CA VAL A 96 8.81 11.14 32.23
C VAL A 96 10.20 10.61 32.58
N SER A 97 10.30 9.69 33.53
CA SER A 97 11.55 9.01 33.90
C SER A 97 12.02 8.01 32.83
N TRP A 98 13.26 7.53 32.92
CA TRP A 98 13.78 6.51 31.97
C TRP A 98 12.90 5.26 31.92
N VAL A 99 12.47 4.75 33.07
CA VAL A 99 11.63 3.55 33.15
C VAL A 99 10.27 3.79 32.48
N GLU A 100 9.63 4.93 32.75
CA GLU A 100 8.35 5.31 32.13
C GLU A 100 8.49 5.54 30.63
N PHE A 101 9.58 6.17 30.19
CA PHE A 101 9.87 6.40 28.78
C PHE A 101 10.00 5.09 28.01
N VAL A 102 10.79 4.16 28.50
CA VAL A 102 10.99 2.86 27.86
C VAL A 102 9.72 2.01 27.94
N ARG A 103 8.99 2.05 29.07
CA ARG A 103 7.70 1.38 29.22
C ARG A 103 6.66 1.90 28.23
N GLY A 104 6.59 3.23 28.03
CA GLY A 104 5.71 3.83 27.04
C GLY A 104 6.06 3.44 25.62
N TYR A 105 7.35 3.36 25.30
CA TYR A 105 7.81 2.82 24.02
C TYR A 105 7.38 1.35 23.84
N ILE A 106 7.50 0.49 24.85
CA ILE A 106 7.03 -0.91 24.76
C ILE A 106 5.52 -0.97 24.52
N LYS A 107 4.72 -0.11 25.19
CA LYS A 107 3.26 -0.09 25.04
C LYS A 107 2.79 0.24 23.61
N CYS A 108 3.62 0.94 22.83
CA CYS A 108 3.31 1.28 21.44
C CYS A 108 4.07 0.42 20.41
N CYS A 109 5.37 0.21 20.62
CA CYS A 109 6.31 -0.35 19.65
C CYS A 109 6.88 -1.71 20.07
N GLY A 110 6.41 -2.28 21.18
CA GLY A 110 6.80 -3.61 21.64
C GLY A 110 6.23 -4.71 20.74
N ARG A 111 6.70 -5.95 20.95
CA ARG A 111 6.13 -7.13 20.29
C ARG A 111 4.73 -7.40 20.87
N MET A 112 3.70 -7.08 20.11
CA MET A 112 2.29 -7.23 20.51
C MET A 112 1.51 -8.10 19.52
N SER A 113 0.39 -8.66 19.97
CA SER A 113 -0.58 -9.27 19.06
C SER A 113 -1.25 -8.18 18.21
N ALA A 114 -1.73 -8.54 17.02
CA ALA A 114 -2.41 -7.59 16.13
C ALA A 114 -3.62 -6.90 16.80
N SER A 115 -4.34 -7.63 17.66
CA SER A 115 -5.46 -7.08 18.43
C SER A 115 -5.00 -6.03 19.44
N MET A 116 -3.91 -6.28 20.15
CA MET A 116 -3.36 -5.32 21.12
C MET A 116 -2.86 -4.04 20.42
N SER A 117 -2.15 -4.18 19.30
CA SER A 117 -1.70 -3.02 18.53
C SER A 117 -2.88 -2.19 18.01
N LEU A 118 -3.95 -2.84 17.57
CA LEU A 118 -5.17 -2.16 17.13
C LEU A 118 -5.90 -1.47 18.28
N ASN A 119 -5.95 -2.07 19.47
CA ASN A 119 -6.48 -1.43 20.68
C ASN A 119 -5.66 -0.19 21.06
N ALA A 120 -4.33 -0.27 21.01
CA ALA A 120 -3.45 0.87 21.26
C ALA A 120 -3.75 2.02 20.28
N LEU A 121 -3.93 1.71 18.99
CA LEU A 121 -4.30 2.69 17.98
C LEU A 121 -5.66 3.35 18.28
N LEU A 122 -6.68 2.54 18.63
CA LEU A 122 -8.01 3.06 18.97
C LEU A 122 -8.00 3.91 20.25
N LYS A 123 -7.15 3.59 21.23
CA LYS A 123 -6.96 4.42 22.42
C LYS A 123 -6.39 5.78 22.09
N VAL A 124 -5.36 5.84 21.25
CA VAL A 124 -4.81 7.11 20.77
C VAL A 124 -5.85 7.90 20.00
N TYR A 125 -6.62 7.24 19.11
CA TYR A 125 -7.71 7.88 18.38
C TYR A 125 -8.76 8.47 19.34
N ALA A 126 -9.24 7.68 20.29
CA ALA A 126 -10.27 8.12 21.24
C ALA A 126 -9.81 9.26 22.15
N ALA A 127 -8.56 9.20 22.63
CA ALA A 127 -7.97 10.29 23.41
C ALA A 127 -7.88 11.58 22.58
N THR A 128 -7.50 11.49 21.31
CA THR A 128 -7.41 12.64 20.39
C THR A 128 -8.78 13.23 20.09
N VAL A 129 -9.79 12.39 19.80
CA VAL A 129 -11.17 12.83 19.61
C VAL A 129 -11.71 13.57 20.84
N THR A 130 -11.50 12.99 22.03
CA THR A 130 -11.97 13.57 23.31
C THR A 130 -11.32 14.94 23.56
N LYS A 131 -10.01 15.08 23.31
CA LYS A 131 -9.30 16.35 23.47
C LYS A 131 -9.69 17.40 22.44
N ALA A 132 -10.04 16.98 21.23
CA ALA A 132 -10.59 17.85 20.20
C ALA A 132 -12.04 18.29 20.48
N GLY A 133 -12.68 17.79 21.56
CA GLY A 133 -14.06 18.10 21.91
C GLY A 133 -15.09 17.47 20.96
N LEU A 134 -14.70 16.43 20.22
CA LEU A 134 -15.56 15.76 19.26
C LEU A 134 -16.26 14.55 19.92
N PRO A 135 -17.50 14.23 19.52
CA PRO A 135 -18.24 13.10 20.10
C PRO A 135 -17.67 11.77 19.63
N LEU A 136 -17.56 10.80 20.54
CA LEU A 136 -17.19 9.42 20.22
C LEU A 136 -17.89 8.45 21.16
N LYS A 137 -18.42 7.36 20.61
CA LYS A 137 -19.09 6.30 21.37
C LYS A 137 -18.18 5.10 21.58
N LEU A 138 -16.97 5.32 22.10
CA LEU A 138 -16.05 4.25 22.49
C LEU A 138 -15.75 4.33 23.98
N GLU A 139 -15.81 3.18 24.65
CA GLU A 139 -15.50 3.03 26.08
C GLU A 139 -14.47 1.93 26.27
N PHE A 140 -13.49 2.17 27.14
CA PHE A 140 -12.40 1.25 27.45
C PHE A 140 -12.52 0.78 28.89
N GLU A 141 -12.48 -0.53 29.13
CA GLU A 141 -12.64 -1.09 30.48
C GLU A 141 -11.43 -0.85 31.39
N SER A 142 -10.23 -0.64 30.82
CA SER A 142 -9.01 -0.32 31.56
C SER A 142 -7.99 0.44 30.72
N ASP A 143 -6.96 0.99 31.37
CA ASP A 143 -5.85 1.67 30.71
C ASP A 143 -4.87 0.69 30.02
N GLU A 144 -4.98 -0.62 30.28
CA GLU A 144 -4.11 -1.65 29.69
C GLU A 144 -4.43 -1.97 28.23
N VAL A 145 -3.42 -2.31 27.43
CA VAL A 145 -3.55 -2.40 25.96
C VAL A 145 -4.42 -3.59 25.52
N ASP A 146 -4.58 -4.60 26.37
CA ASP A 146 -5.42 -5.78 26.16
C ASP A 146 -6.88 -5.60 26.61
N CYS A 147 -7.28 -4.38 26.99
CA CYS A 147 -8.62 -4.11 27.49
C CYS A 147 -9.72 -4.36 26.44
N LYS A 148 -10.89 -4.77 26.92
CA LYS A 148 -12.09 -4.84 26.09
C LYS A 148 -12.61 -3.44 25.78
N ILE A 149 -13.01 -3.25 24.53
CA ILE A 149 -13.55 -2.00 23.99
C ILE A 149 -15.04 -2.20 23.75
N ASN A 150 -15.86 -1.28 24.24
CA ASN A 150 -17.30 -1.27 24.06
C ASN A 150 -17.71 -0.07 23.20
N GLY A 151 -18.91 -0.14 22.61
CA GLY A 151 -19.50 0.93 21.82
C GLY A 151 -19.40 0.75 20.30
N SER A 152 -19.42 1.86 19.57
CA SER A 152 -19.54 1.90 18.11
C SER A 152 -18.82 3.09 17.48
N LEU A 153 -18.41 2.94 16.23
CA LEU A 153 -17.87 4.00 15.38
C LEU A 153 -18.89 4.39 14.33
N LEU A 154 -19.02 5.68 14.01
CA LEU A 154 -19.69 6.14 12.79
C LEU A 154 -18.77 5.96 11.57
N ALA A 155 -19.34 6.03 10.37
CA ALA A 155 -18.53 6.03 9.13
C ALA A 155 -17.54 7.20 9.11
N SER A 156 -17.95 8.38 9.61
CA SER A 156 -17.08 9.55 9.80
C SER A 156 -15.92 9.27 10.75
N ASP A 157 -16.16 8.50 11.83
CA ASP A 157 -15.11 8.17 12.79
C ASP A 157 -14.07 7.23 12.17
N VAL A 158 -14.52 6.24 11.39
CA VAL A 158 -13.62 5.35 10.65
C VAL A 158 -12.81 6.14 9.63
N TYR A 159 -13.44 7.08 8.94
CA TYR A 159 -12.80 7.96 7.97
C TYR A 159 -11.68 8.79 8.62
N MET A 160 -11.97 9.44 9.76
CA MET A 160 -11.01 10.22 10.55
C MET A 160 -9.86 9.36 11.09
N LEU A 161 -10.16 8.15 11.59
CA LEU A 161 -9.17 7.19 12.06
C LEU A 161 -8.20 6.77 10.94
N LEU A 162 -8.73 6.44 9.76
CA LEU A 162 -7.91 6.06 8.63
C LEU A 162 -7.05 7.23 8.13
N TRP A 163 -7.58 8.46 8.10
CA TRP A 163 -6.78 9.63 7.78
C TRP A 163 -5.72 9.96 8.83
N MET A 164 -5.97 9.69 10.11
CA MET A 164 -4.94 9.75 11.14
C MET A 164 -3.79 8.78 10.82
N CYS A 165 -4.11 7.53 10.50
CA CYS A 165 -3.11 6.52 10.10
C CYS A 165 -2.35 6.88 8.83
N TRP A 166 -3.06 7.41 7.84
CA TRP A 166 -2.44 7.94 6.63
C TRP A 166 -1.47 9.07 6.94
N THR A 167 -1.86 10.03 7.77
CA THR A 167 -1.04 11.19 8.13
C THR A 167 0.23 10.77 8.85
N MET A 168 0.13 9.84 9.80
CA MET A 168 1.30 9.24 10.46
C MET A 168 2.23 8.56 9.45
N SER A 169 1.68 7.83 8.48
CA SER A 169 2.47 7.16 7.44
C SER A 169 3.11 8.14 6.45
N TRP A 170 2.38 9.19 6.07
CA TRP A 170 2.85 10.28 5.23
C TRP A 170 4.05 10.97 5.88
N ASP A 171 3.91 11.34 7.15
CA ASP A 171 4.95 12.01 7.91
C ASP A 171 6.25 11.21 7.99
N VAL A 172 6.19 9.91 8.29
CA VAL A 172 7.37 9.03 8.33
C VAL A 172 8.14 9.08 7.02
N ARG A 173 7.44 9.19 5.89
CA ARG A 173 8.02 9.11 4.55
C ARG A 173 8.44 10.48 3.99
N THR A 174 7.78 11.57 4.38
CA THR A 174 8.11 12.94 3.92
C THR A 174 8.99 13.73 4.89
N SER A 175 9.08 13.34 6.16
CA SER A 175 9.93 14.03 7.15
C SER A 175 11.43 13.95 6.82
N ARG A 176 11.85 12.97 6.02
CA ARG A 176 13.23 12.85 5.52
C ARG A 176 13.58 13.85 4.42
N SER A 177 12.59 14.52 3.80
CA SER A 177 12.77 15.26 2.54
C SER A 177 12.39 16.74 2.55
N SER A 178 11.85 17.32 3.63
CA SER A 178 11.38 18.72 3.58
C SER A 178 11.91 19.65 4.69
N LYS A 179 12.53 20.74 4.26
CA LYS A 179 12.78 21.98 5.03
C LYS A 179 11.70 23.05 4.79
N ALA A 180 10.62 22.72 4.09
CA ALA A 180 9.58 23.66 3.68
C ALA A 180 8.25 23.32 4.37
N LYS A 181 7.50 24.36 4.77
CA LYS A 181 6.15 24.30 5.33
C LYS A 181 5.31 23.24 4.60
N ALA A 182 5.05 22.13 5.27
CA ALA A 182 4.53 20.94 4.63
C ALA A 182 3.02 21.07 4.39
N ASN A 183 2.58 20.83 3.15
CA ASN A 183 1.19 20.58 2.84
C ASN A 183 0.90 19.09 3.07
N LEU A 184 -0.19 18.77 3.77
CA LEU A 184 -0.63 17.39 3.93
C LEU A 184 -1.59 17.04 2.80
N CYS A 185 -1.25 16.02 2.02
CA CYS A 185 -2.18 15.51 1.01
C CYS A 185 -3.00 14.34 1.58
N LEU A 186 -4.32 14.46 1.54
CA LEU A 186 -5.27 13.46 2.02
C LEU A 186 -5.90 12.71 0.84
N PRO A 187 -5.72 11.39 0.75
CA PRO A 187 -6.25 10.61 -0.35
C PRO A 187 -7.75 10.32 -0.17
N ASP A 188 -8.42 10.03 -1.28
CA ASP A 188 -9.77 9.47 -1.23
C ASP A 188 -9.73 7.99 -0.79
N ILE A 189 -10.21 7.77 0.43
CA ILE A 189 -10.28 6.45 1.08
C ILE A 189 -11.73 5.94 1.21
N SER A 190 -12.68 6.54 0.48
CA SER A 190 -14.10 6.20 0.56
C SER A 190 -14.36 4.70 0.33
N HIS A 191 -13.63 4.10 -0.60
CA HIS A 191 -13.69 2.66 -0.90
C HIS A 191 -13.29 1.77 0.28
N LEU A 192 -12.30 2.19 1.08
CA LEU A 192 -11.85 1.47 2.27
C LEU A 192 -12.81 1.68 3.45
N VAL A 193 -13.40 2.86 3.59
CA VAL A 193 -14.42 3.10 4.62
C VAL A 193 -15.70 2.33 4.31
N LEU A 194 -16.14 2.30 3.05
CA LEU A 194 -17.27 1.46 2.62
C LEU A 194 -17.00 -0.02 2.89
N SER A 195 -15.75 -0.48 2.78
CA SER A 195 -15.38 -1.85 3.18
C SER A 195 -15.68 -2.12 4.65
N ALA A 196 -15.30 -1.18 5.54
CA ALA A 196 -15.58 -1.30 6.96
C ALA A 196 -17.09 -1.28 7.24
N VAL A 197 -17.82 -0.35 6.62
CA VAL A 197 -19.27 -0.20 6.78
C VAL A 197 -19.97 -1.48 6.35
N THR A 198 -19.74 -1.94 5.12
CA THR A 198 -20.37 -3.14 4.56
C THR A 198 -20.04 -4.39 5.36
N SER A 199 -18.82 -4.53 5.87
CA SER A 199 -18.42 -5.65 6.73
C SER A 199 -19.06 -5.62 8.13
N CYS A 200 -19.51 -4.45 8.60
CA CYS A 200 -20.10 -4.28 9.93
C CYS A 200 -21.63 -4.28 9.92
N THR A 201 -22.25 -3.90 8.80
CA THR A 201 -23.70 -3.91 8.60
C THR A 201 -24.24 -5.32 8.38
N GLU A 202 -25.51 -5.55 8.72
CA GLU A 202 -26.19 -6.80 8.42
C GLU A 202 -26.43 -6.96 6.91
N VAL A 203 -26.45 -8.21 6.45
CA VAL A 203 -26.75 -8.56 5.05
C VAL A 203 -28.18 -8.12 4.74
N GLY A 204 -28.34 -7.22 3.77
CA GLY A 204 -29.66 -6.69 3.37
C GLY A 204 -30.03 -5.32 3.95
N SER A 205 -29.07 -4.57 4.53
CA SER A 205 -29.27 -3.23 5.09
C SER A 205 -29.76 -2.14 4.11
N GLY A 206 -29.97 -2.46 2.82
CA GLY A 206 -30.42 -1.52 1.80
C GLY A 206 -29.40 -0.43 1.44
N LEU A 207 -28.15 -0.54 1.92
CA LEU A 207 -27.09 0.44 1.67
C LEU A 207 -26.72 0.46 0.17
N ASN A 208 -27.00 1.58 -0.50
CA ASN A 208 -26.57 1.78 -1.88
C ASN A 208 -25.10 2.23 -1.90
N VAL A 209 -24.20 1.29 -2.18
CA VAL A 209 -22.75 1.52 -2.21
C VAL A 209 -22.26 2.21 -3.49
N TRP A 210 -23.09 2.33 -4.54
CA TRP A 210 -22.68 2.88 -5.83
C TRP A 210 -22.60 4.41 -5.85
N TYR A 211 -23.43 5.08 -5.05
CA TYR A 211 -23.54 6.55 -5.00
C TYR A 211 -23.54 7.04 -3.55
N CYS A 212 -22.66 6.45 -2.73
CA CYS A 212 -22.68 6.64 -1.30
C CYS A 212 -21.83 7.84 -0.87
N ASP A 213 -22.43 8.81 -0.19
CA ASP A 213 -21.69 9.84 0.55
C ASP A 213 -21.28 9.29 1.92
N VAL A 214 -20.07 8.76 1.99
CA VAL A 214 -19.53 8.07 3.16
C VAL A 214 -19.54 8.94 4.42
N LEU A 215 -19.25 10.23 4.29
CA LEU A 215 -19.19 11.14 5.44
C LEU A 215 -20.57 11.47 5.99
N GLY A 216 -21.62 11.36 5.18
CA GLY A 216 -23.02 11.55 5.59
C GLY A 216 -23.70 10.29 6.13
N LEU A 217 -22.99 9.15 6.19
CA LEU A 217 -23.57 7.90 6.69
C LEU A 217 -23.65 7.88 8.22
N GLU A 218 -24.87 7.86 8.75
CA GLU A 218 -25.14 7.70 10.18
C GLU A 218 -25.12 6.24 10.66
N VAL A 219 -24.51 5.35 9.87
CA VAL A 219 -24.40 3.92 10.22
C VAL A 219 -23.45 3.75 11.39
N GLN A 220 -23.90 3.08 12.44
CA GLN A 220 -23.07 2.70 13.58
C GLN A 220 -22.43 1.33 13.34
N LEU A 221 -21.11 1.28 13.42
CA LEU A 221 -20.30 0.08 13.30
C LEU A 221 -19.92 -0.39 14.71
N PRO A 222 -20.48 -1.52 15.20
CA PRO A 222 -20.08 -2.07 16.49
C PRO A 222 -18.57 -2.33 16.51
N VAL A 223 -17.88 -1.88 17.57
CA VAL A 223 -16.41 -1.90 17.61
C VAL A 223 -15.83 -3.31 17.43
N GLY A 224 -16.48 -4.36 17.95
CA GLY A 224 -16.06 -5.75 17.75
C GLY A 224 -16.08 -6.19 16.28
N LYS A 225 -17.06 -5.74 15.50
CA LYS A 225 -17.12 -6.02 14.05
C LYS A 225 -16.04 -5.21 13.31
N PHE A 226 -15.82 -3.96 13.69
CA PHE A 226 -14.75 -3.13 13.13
C PHE A 226 -13.36 -3.73 13.37
N LEU A 227 -13.08 -4.18 14.60
CA LEU A 227 -11.82 -4.86 14.95
C LEU A 227 -11.62 -6.11 14.09
N THR A 228 -12.68 -6.90 13.89
CA THR A 228 -12.64 -8.09 13.02
C THR A 228 -12.34 -7.71 11.57
N TRP A 229 -12.98 -6.67 11.04
CA TRP A 229 -12.69 -6.14 9.71
C TRP A 229 -11.24 -5.67 9.57
N ALA A 230 -10.74 -4.88 10.52
CA ALA A 230 -9.37 -4.35 10.47
C ALA A 230 -8.34 -5.49 10.48
N ILE A 231 -8.52 -6.50 11.33
CA ILE A 231 -7.63 -7.67 11.38
C ILE A 231 -7.72 -8.50 10.09
N LYS A 232 -8.88 -8.56 9.43
CA LYS A 232 -9.04 -9.34 8.19
C LYS A 232 -8.52 -8.60 6.95
N THR A 233 -8.81 -7.31 6.86
CA THR A 233 -8.69 -6.51 5.63
C THR A 233 -7.56 -5.49 5.69
N ALA A 234 -7.26 -4.89 6.85
CA ALA A 234 -6.28 -3.83 7.03
C ALA A 234 -5.27 -4.17 8.14
N GLN A 235 -4.60 -5.33 7.99
CA GLN A 235 -3.74 -5.95 9.01
C GLN A 235 -2.56 -5.09 9.47
N CYS A 236 -2.11 -4.17 8.61
CA CYS A 236 -1.00 -3.26 8.88
C CYS A 236 -1.45 -1.88 9.36
N LEU A 237 -2.75 -1.67 9.61
CA LEU A 237 -3.25 -0.37 10.10
C LEU A 237 -2.58 0.07 11.42
N PRO A 238 -2.35 -0.81 12.41
CA PRO A 238 -1.61 -0.43 13.63
C PRO A 238 -0.15 -0.07 13.38
N ASP A 239 0.47 -0.59 12.31
CA ASP A 239 1.87 -0.34 12.00
C ASP A 239 2.10 1.15 11.70
N CYS A 240 1.09 1.88 11.23
CA CYS A 240 1.15 3.33 11.02
C CYS A 240 1.55 4.08 12.30
N LEU A 241 0.99 3.71 13.45
CA LEU A 241 1.32 4.33 14.73
C LEU A 241 2.71 3.91 15.22
N THR A 242 3.00 2.61 15.17
CA THR A 242 4.29 2.04 15.60
C THR A 242 5.45 2.64 14.82
N GLN A 243 5.34 2.69 13.48
CA GLN A 243 6.36 3.27 12.61
C GLN A 243 6.51 4.76 12.85
N PHE A 244 5.42 5.49 13.07
CA PHE A 244 5.44 6.91 13.39
C PHE A 244 6.18 7.21 14.70
N VAL A 245 5.81 6.54 15.80
CA VAL A 245 6.46 6.74 17.10
C VAL A 245 7.94 6.36 17.02
N HIS A 246 8.27 5.23 16.40
CA HIS A 246 9.65 4.80 16.21
C HIS A 246 10.46 5.82 15.40
N ALA A 247 9.96 6.23 14.23
CA ALA A 247 10.66 7.15 13.33
C ALA A 247 10.83 8.54 13.95
N ARG A 248 9.84 9.05 14.69
CA ARG A 248 9.95 10.36 15.35
C ARG A 248 11.02 10.38 16.44
N LEU A 249 11.06 9.33 17.27
CA LEU A 249 12.12 9.18 18.28
C LEU A 249 13.50 9.02 17.61
N GLN A 250 13.59 8.23 16.55
CA GLN A 250 14.83 8.04 15.80
C GLN A 250 15.32 9.33 15.12
N ASN A 251 14.43 10.09 14.47
CA ASN A 251 14.79 11.31 13.75
C ASN A 251 15.25 12.43 14.69
N PHE A 252 14.74 12.45 15.93
CA PHE A 252 15.25 13.34 16.98
C PHE A 252 16.75 13.10 17.27
N CYS A 253 17.24 11.87 17.05
CA CYS A 253 18.66 11.54 17.12
C CYS A 253 19.46 11.98 15.87
N ALA A 254 18.83 12.02 14.70
CA ALA A 254 19.51 12.25 13.42
C ALA A 254 19.74 13.74 13.07
N ALA A 255 18.98 14.67 13.65
CA ALA A 255 18.95 16.09 13.26
C ALA A 255 20.29 16.86 13.36
N GLU A 256 21.34 16.31 13.98
CA GLU A 256 22.66 16.96 14.10
C GLU A 256 23.81 16.25 13.36
N ASN A 257 23.65 14.99 12.94
CA ASN A 257 24.72 14.23 12.29
C ASN A 257 24.62 14.34 10.76
N GLY A 258 25.06 15.48 10.21
CA GLY A 258 25.43 15.59 8.79
C GLY A 258 24.49 16.44 7.93
N CYS A 259 24.71 17.76 7.95
CA CYS A 259 24.29 18.64 6.87
C CYS A 259 25.20 18.38 5.66
N ALA A 260 24.80 17.46 4.77
CA ALA A 260 25.32 17.42 3.41
C ALA A 260 24.34 18.18 2.51
N SER A 261 24.72 19.41 2.19
CA SER A 261 24.05 20.24 1.18
C SER A 261 23.98 19.49 -0.15
N SER A 262 22.77 19.13 -0.58
CA SER A 262 22.48 18.90 -1.99
C SER A 262 21.49 19.99 -2.42
N SER A 263 22.01 20.97 -3.14
CA SER A 263 21.21 21.98 -3.83
C SER A 263 20.48 21.30 -4.98
N SER A 264 19.24 20.87 -4.77
CA SER A 264 18.31 20.64 -5.87
C SER A 264 17.50 21.91 -6.08
N SER A 265 17.55 22.41 -7.31
CA SER A 265 16.84 23.60 -7.75
C SER A 265 15.34 23.45 -7.56
N VAL A 266 14.74 24.47 -6.96
CA VAL A 266 13.30 24.64 -6.76
C VAL A 266 12.60 24.63 -8.12
N GLY A 267 11.87 23.55 -8.41
CA GLY A 267 10.76 23.59 -9.35
C GLY A 267 9.53 24.05 -8.58
N GLU A 268 8.99 25.21 -8.95
CA GLU A 268 7.68 25.66 -8.48
C GLU A 268 6.65 24.54 -8.65
N LEU A 269 5.97 24.17 -7.56
CA LEU A 269 4.77 23.32 -7.58
C LEU A 269 3.60 24.15 -8.15
N SER A 270 3.72 24.61 -9.39
CA SER A 270 2.65 25.22 -10.17
C SER A 270 2.59 24.52 -11.53
N SER A 271 2.20 23.25 -11.48
CA SER A 271 1.83 22.49 -12.66
C SER A 271 0.46 21.88 -12.40
N THR A 272 -0.57 22.68 -12.66
CA THR A 272 -1.91 22.24 -13.08
C THR A 272 -1.82 21.48 -14.41
N LYS A 273 -1.05 20.39 -14.44
CA LYS A 273 -1.13 19.36 -15.46
C LYS A 273 -2.19 18.40 -14.97
N THR A 274 -3.35 18.47 -15.61
CA THR A 274 -4.36 17.42 -15.73
C THR A 274 -3.96 16.12 -15.02
N CYS A 275 -4.58 15.81 -13.86
CA CYS A 275 -4.49 14.49 -13.25
C CYS A 275 -4.85 13.46 -14.34
N ASN A 276 -3.86 12.84 -14.95
CA ASN A 276 -4.06 11.60 -15.69
C ASN A 276 -4.67 10.63 -14.66
N SER A 277 -5.95 10.32 -14.79
CA SER A 277 -6.72 9.63 -13.77
C SER A 277 -6.35 8.15 -13.75
N PHE A 278 -5.21 7.82 -13.17
CA PHE A 278 -4.81 6.43 -12.97
C PHE A 278 -5.86 5.68 -12.16
N LEU A 279 -6.07 4.40 -12.48
CA LEU A 279 -6.86 3.49 -11.65
C LEU A 279 -6.19 3.31 -10.29
N LEU A 280 -4.86 3.31 -10.22
CA LEU A 280 -4.11 3.25 -8.97
C LEU A 280 -3.90 4.65 -8.34
N THR A 281 -4.96 5.21 -7.75
CA THR A 281 -4.88 6.43 -6.92
C THR A 281 -4.11 6.18 -5.61
N ARG A 282 -3.65 7.24 -4.92
CA ARG A 282 -2.97 7.13 -3.61
C ARG A 282 -3.77 6.35 -2.57
N GLY A 283 -5.07 6.63 -2.46
CA GLY A 283 -5.94 5.94 -1.50
C GLY A 283 -6.06 4.45 -1.79
N ARG A 284 -6.19 4.05 -3.06
CA ARG A 284 -6.26 2.65 -3.49
C ARG A 284 -4.93 1.92 -3.29
N ALA A 285 -3.81 2.55 -3.64
CA ALA A 285 -2.49 2.00 -3.38
C ALA A 285 -2.25 1.78 -1.89
N TRP A 286 -2.68 2.74 -1.05
CA TRP A 286 -2.58 2.63 0.39
C TRP A 286 -3.44 1.50 0.94
N ALA A 287 -4.69 1.38 0.51
CA ALA A 287 -5.58 0.29 0.90
C ALA A 287 -4.97 -1.09 0.59
N ILE A 288 -4.33 -1.24 -0.57
CA ILE A 288 -3.59 -2.47 -0.93
C ILE A 288 -2.38 -2.66 -0.02
N SER A 289 -1.60 -1.61 0.26
CA SER A 289 -0.42 -1.72 1.14
C SER A 289 -0.78 -2.20 2.55
N LEU A 290 -1.96 -1.82 3.06
CA LEU A 290 -2.44 -2.23 4.39
C LEU A 290 -2.75 -3.73 4.50
N THR A 291 -2.85 -4.45 3.38
CA THR A 291 -3.08 -5.90 3.35
C THR A 291 -1.78 -6.70 3.37
N LEU A 292 -0.62 -6.05 3.16
CA LEU A 292 0.66 -6.69 2.88
C LEU A 292 1.70 -6.39 3.96
N ARG A 293 2.31 -7.43 4.52
CA ARG A 293 3.47 -7.34 5.43
C ARG A 293 4.84 -7.53 4.73
N SER A 294 4.85 -7.54 3.41
CA SER A 294 6.05 -7.85 2.60
C SER A 294 6.75 -6.60 2.10
N THR A 295 7.95 -6.76 1.53
CA THR A 295 8.70 -5.69 0.83
C THR A 295 7.90 -5.04 -0.30
N ILE A 296 6.91 -5.73 -0.86
CA ILE A 296 5.99 -5.19 -1.87
C ILE A 296 5.17 -4.04 -1.30
N SER A 297 4.84 -4.08 -0.01
CA SER A 297 4.13 -2.98 0.67
C SER A 297 4.94 -1.68 0.65
N GLU A 298 6.26 -1.78 0.81
CA GLU A 298 7.17 -0.64 0.72
C GLU A 298 7.27 -0.09 -0.72
N GLU A 299 7.33 -0.96 -1.73
CA GLU A 299 7.33 -0.55 -3.14
C GLU A 299 6.00 0.09 -3.56
N ILE A 300 4.85 -0.48 -3.13
CA ILE A 300 3.53 0.13 -3.35
C ILE A 300 3.42 1.47 -2.61
N SER A 301 4.00 1.57 -1.41
CA SER A 301 4.02 2.82 -0.64
C SER A 301 4.76 3.94 -1.38
N GLN A 302 5.74 3.65 -2.24
CA GLN A 302 6.36 4.70 -3.06
C GLN A 302 5.36 5.35 -4.03
N VAL A 303 4.34 4.61 -4.49
CA VAL A 303 3.25 5.16 -5.31
C VAL A 303 2.30 6.01 -4.47
N CYS A 304 2.06 5.62 -3.22
CA CYS A 304 1.26 6.40 -2.26
C CYS A 304 1.89 7.75 -1.91
N PHE A 305 3.21 7.78 -1.77
CA PHE A 305 3.98 8.89 -1.23
C PHE A 305 5.08 9.33 -2.21
N PRO A 306 4.73 9.97 -3.34
CA PRO A 306 5.74 10.45 -4.28
C PRO A 306 6.71 11.41 -3.59
N SER A 307 7.98 11.04 -3.55
CA SER A 307 9.06 12.01 -3.31
C SER A 307 9.02 13.04 -4.44
N THR A 308 9.51 14.26 -4.21
CA THR A 308 9.44 15.44 -5.09
C THR A 308 10.24 15.31 -6.40
N GLY A 309 10.17 14.17 -7.09
CA GLY A 309 10.73 13.90 -8.39
C GLY A 309 9.82 12.93 -9.16
N ASP A 310 9.82 13.09 -10.48
CA ASP A 310 8.97 12.53 -11.55
C ASP A 310 8.70 11.00 -11.58
N GLY A 311 9.12 10.24 -10.55
CA GLY A 311 9.24 8.77 -10.58
C GLY A 311 7.97 7.96 -10.33
N THR A 312 6.78 8.58 -10.19
CA THR A 312 5.52 7.80 -10.02
C THR A 312 5.15 7.03 -11.29
N HIS A 313 5.52 7.54 -12.46
CA HIS A 313 5.26 6.89 -13.75
C HIS A 313 6.21 5.72 -14.02
N ASP A 314 7.38 5.66 -13.35
CA ASP A 314 8.40 4.66 -13.65
C ASP A 314 7.93 3.22 -13.36
N ASN A 315 6.91 3.06 -12.51
CA ASN A 315 6.35 1.75 -12.16
C ASN A 315 5.21 1.32 -13.07
N LEU A 316 4.64 2.21 -13.90
CA LEU A 316 3.58 1.86 -14.84
C LEU A 316 4.18 1.10 -16.03
N LEU A 317 3.80 -0.17 -16.17
CA LEU A 317 4.26 -1.03 -17.27
C LEU A 317 3.30 -0.98 -18.46
N TYR A 318 2.00 -0.86 -18.21
CA TYR A 318 0.99 -0.82 -19.25
C TYR A 318 -0.24 -0.02 -18.83
N GLN A 319 -0.80 0.78 -19.75
CA GLN A 319 -2.09 1.43 -19.64
C GLN A 319 -2.80 1.33 -20.99
N SER A 320 -4.03 0.82 -21.01
CA SER A 320 -4.73 0.51 -22.26
C SER A 320 -5.09 1.74 -23.08
N SER A 321 -5.39 2.88 -22.44
CA SER A 321 -5.62 4.16 -23.12
C SER A 321 -4.36 4.77 -23.73
N LEU A 322 -3.18 4.53 -23.14
CA LEU A 322 -1.90 5.05 -23.62
C LEU A 322 -1.26 4.15 -24.68
N HIS A 323 -1.22 2.85 -24.45
CA HIS A 323 -0.51 1.89 -25.28
C HIS A 323 -1.40 1.19 -26.32
N GLY A 324 -2.71 1.39 -26.23
CA GLY A 324 -3.72 0.75 -27.06
C GLY A 324 -4.19 -0.60 -26.49
N ARG A 325 -5.40 -0.98 -26.90
CA ARG A 325 -6.06 -2.24 -26.51
C ARG A 325 -5.60 -3.41 -27.37
N GLY A 326 -5.69 -4.62 -26.82
CA GLY A 326 -5.37 -5.87 -27.50
C GLY A 326 -4.16 -6.60 -26.91
N LEU A 327 -4.24 -7.92 -26.89
CA LEU A 327 -3.28 -8.82 -26.22
C LEU A 327 -1.84 -8.66 -26.75
N ASN A 328 -1.66 -8.44 -28.04
CA ASN A 328 -0.33 -8.22 -28.62
C ASN A 328 0.35 -6.93 -28.09
N ARG A 329 -0.43 -5.85 -27.91
CA ARG A 329 0.08 -4.58 -27.36
C ARG A 329 0.36 -4.71 -25.88
N PHE A 330 -0.45 -5.48 -25.17
CA PHE A 330 -0.21 -5.82 -23.77
C PHE A 330 1.13 -6.56 -23.60
N TRP A 331 1.34 -7.64 -24.35
CA TRP A 331 2.58 -8.44 -24.26
C TRP A 331 3.82 -7.63 -24.63
N SER A 332 3.79 -6.83 -25.70
CA SER A 332 4.95 -6.02 -26.11
C SER A 332 5.44 -5.06 -25.02
N ASN A 333 4.56 -4.65 -24.10
CA ASN A 333 4.90 -3.74 -23.01
C ASN A 333 5.38 -4.47 -21.75
N ILE A 334 4.79 -5.62 -21.43
CA ILE A 334 4.95 -6.31 -20.15
C ILE A 334 6.01 -7.41 -20.20
N GLU A 335 6.23 -8.01 -21.38
CA GLU A 335 7.13 -9.15 -21.53
C GLU A 335 8.55 -8.84 -21.03
N GLY A 336 9.18 -9.86 -20.44
CA GLY A 336 10.51 -9.76 -19.85
C GLY A 336 10.55 -9.15 -18.44
N TYR A 337 9.46 -8.58 -17.92
CA TYR A 337 9.43 -8.10 -16.54
C TYR A 337 9.45 -9.27 -15.55
N LYS A 338 10.42 -9.31 -14.65
CA LYS A 338 10.60 -10.39 -13.66
C LYS A 338 10.54 -9.86 -12.23
N GLY A 339 9.34 -9.47 -11.80
CA GLY A 339 9.07 -9.05 -10.42
C GLY A 339 7.56 -9.01 -10.13
N PRO A 340 7.19 -8.65 -8.88
CA PRO A 340 5.80 -8.50 -8.50
C PRO A 340 5.08 -7.44 -9.34
N LEU A 341 3.81 -7.68 -9.66
CA LEU A 341 3.00 -6.75 -10.44
C LEU A 341 1.56 -6.71 -9.97
N LEU A 342 0.91 -5.58 -10.18
CA LEU A 342 -0.51 -5.36 -9.95
C LEU A 342 -1.19 -5.03 -11.27
N MET A 343 -2.12 -5.87 -11.69
CA MET A 343 -3.05 -5.55 -12.78
C MET A 343 -4.33 -4.99 -12.19
N LEU A 344 -4.81 -3.87 -12.74
CA LEU A 344 -6.09 -3.26 -12.42
C LEU A 344 -6.96 -3.24 -13.66
N ILE A 345 -8.23 -3.62 -13.50
CA ILE A 345 -9.22 -3.61 -14.57
C ILE A 345 -10.39 -2.78 -14.08
N SER A 346 -10.76 -1.76 -14.86
CA SER A 346 -11.98 -1.01 -14.65
C SER A 346 -13.00 -1.30 -15.72
N ALA A 347 -14.21 -1.66 -15.30
CA ALA A 347 -15.31 -1.96 -16.19
C ALA A 347 -16.62 -1.41 -15.62
N SER A 348 -17.66 -1.40 -16.43
CA SER A 348 -18.99 -0.93 -16.04
C SER A 348 -20.05 -2.00 -16.30
N SER A 349 -20.92 -2.23 -15.32
CA SER A 349 -22.17 -2.98 -15.52
C SER A 349 -23.33 -2.01 -15.72
N GLY A 350 -24.11 -2.22 -16.78
CA GLY A 350 -25.31 -1.43 -17.09
C GLY A 350 -25.96 -1.91 -18.38
N ASP A 351 -27.29 -1.95 -18.42
CA ASP A 351 -28.04 -2.20 -19.65
C ASP A 351 -27.82 -1.03 -20.61
N ALA A 352 -27.47 -1.33 -21.86
CA ALA A 352 -27.20 -0.34 -22.91
C ALA A 352 -28.39 0.57 -23.27
N ASN A 353 -29.52 0.45 -22.55
CA ASN A 353 -30.81 1.08 -22.86
C ASN A 353 -31.26 2.16 -21.87
N GLU A 354 -30.55 2.39 -20.76
CA GLU A 354 -30.83 3.55 -19.89
C GLU A 354 -29.77 4.63 -20.06
N SER A 355 -30.24 5.87 -20.15
CA SER A 355 -29.46 7.10 -20.31
C SER A 355 -28.17 7.10 -19.49
N SER A 356 -27.09 7.60 -20.11
CA SER A 356 -25.67 7.58 -19.73
C SER A 356 -25.26 8.10 -18.34
N THR A 357 -26.18 8.33 -17.42
CA THR A 357 -25.92 8.92 -16.09
C THR A 357 -25.74 7.89 -14.97
N ASN A 358 -26.09 6.61 -15.17
CA ASN A 358 -26.06 5.58 -14.11
C ASN A 358 -25.15 4.36 -14.41
N LEU A 359 -24.05 4.56 -15.15
CA LEU A 359 -23.09 3.48 -15.39
C LEU A 359 -22.38 3.10 -14.07
N ARG A 360 -22.67 1.89 -13.57
CA ARG A 360 -22.05 1.34 -12.35
C ARG A 360 -20.63 0.88 -12.67
N LYS A 361 -19.67 1.79 -12.50
CA LYS A 361 -18.25 1.52 -12.73
C LYS A 361 -17.63 0.87 -11.49
N TRP A 362 -16.88 -0.19 -11.72
CA TRP A 362 -16.14 -0.91 -10.68
C TRP A 362 -14.70 -1.12 -11.11
N ILE A 363 -13.86 -1.44 -10.14
CA ILE A 363 -12.43 -1.71 -10.35
C ILE A 363 -12.07 -2.95 -9.57
N VAL A 364 -11.45 -3.90 -10.25
CA VAL A 364 -10.86 -5.10 -9.65
C VAL A 364 -9.35 -5.10 -9.87
N GLY A 365 -8.64 -5.78 -8.98
CA GLY A 365 -7.19 -5.82 -8.97
C GLY A 365 -6.65 -7.22 -8.75
N ALA A 366 -5.43 -7.42 -9.20
CA ALA A 366 -4.79 -8.72 -9.27
C ALA A 366 -3.29 -8.52 -8.99
N LEU A 367 -2.86 -8.84 -7.76
CA LEU A 367 -1.45 -8.76 -7.36
C LEU A 367 -0.79 -10.12 -7.50
N MET A 368 0.29 -10.16 -8.26
CA MET A 368 1.12 -11.35 -8.47
C MET A 368 2.54 -11.11 -7.98
N GLN A 369 3.20 -12.19 -7.56
CA GLN A 369 4.60 -12.17 -7.15
C GLN A 369 5.58 -12.21 -8.33
N ASN A 370 5.12 -12.71 -9.47
CA ASN A 370 5.94 -12.91 -10.66
C ASN A 370 5.35 -12.13 -11.84
N GLY A 371 6.21 -11.83 -12.81
CA GLY A 371 5.80 -11.25 -14.07
C GLY A 371 4.86 -12.16 -14.87
N PHE A 372 4.16 -11.56 -15.84
CA PHE A 372 3.35 -12.33 -16.77
C PHE A 372 4.21 -13.28 -17.62
N GLN A 373 3.70 -14.49 -17.87
CA GLN A 373 4.34 -15.49 -18.72
C GLN A 373 3.32 -15.94 -19.76
N ASN A 374 3.75 -16.00 -21.02
CA ASN A 374 2.93 -16.57 -22.08
C ASN A 374 3.17 -18.09 -22.10
N GLY A 375 2.10 -18.88 -21.99
CA GLY A 375 2.18 -20.33 -22.03
C GLY A 375 0.83 -20.99 -21.81
N ASP A 376 0.75 -22.26 -22.23
CA ASP A 376 -0.48 -23.05 -22.21
C ASP A 376 -0.74 -23.73 -20.85
N LEU A 377 0.09 -23.43 -19.84
CA LEU A 377 0.01 -24.00 -18.50
C LEU A 377 -0.12 -22.89 -17.45
N PHE A 378 -0.87 -23.17 -16.40
CA PHE A 378 -0.93 -22.30 -15.22
C PHE A 378 0.47 -22.12 -14.61
N TYR A 379 0.79 -20.88 -14.23
CA TYR A 379 2.06 -20.51 -13.60
C TYR A 379 1.83 -19.55 -12.44
N GLY A 380 2.86 -19.36 -11.60
CA GLY A 380 2.81 -18.48 -10.43
C GLY A 380 2.83 -19.25 -9.11
N SER A 381 2.82 -18.53 -7.99
CA SER A 381 2.93 -19.11 -6.64
C SER A 381 1.77 -18.68 -5.74
N SER A 382 1.76 -17.40 -5.36
CA SER A 382 0.75 -16.78 -4.51
C SER A 382 0.40 -15.40 -5.04
N GLY A 383 -0.83 -14.96 -4.81
CA GLY A 383 -1.34 -13.69 -5.29
C GLY A 383 -2.60 -13.28 -4.55
N CYS A 384 -3.01 -12.03 -4.71
CA CYS A 384 -4.23 -11.53 -4.09
C CYS A 384 -5.15 -10.98 -5.18
N LEU A 385 -6.43 -11.33 -5.09
CA LEU A 385 -7.48 -10.67 -5.85
C LEU A 385 -8.08 -9.58 -5.00
N TYR A 386 -8.42 -8.46 -5.64
CA TYR A 386 -8.96 -7.29 -4.98
C TYR A 386 -10.26 -6.86 -5.68
N ALA A 387 -11.29 -6.60 -4.89
CA ALA A 387 -12.29 -5.60 -5.23
C ALA A 387 -11.72 -4.26 -4.76
N ILE A 388 -11.50 -3.31 -5.67
CA ILE A 388 -10.86 -2.03 -5.34
C ILE A 388 -11.89 -0.92 -5.16
N SER A 389 -12.92 -0.90 -6.01
CA SER A 389 -13.94 0.14 -6.01
C SER A 389 -15.26 -0.42 -6.57
N PRO A 390 -16.43 -0.03 -6.02
CA PRO A 390 -16.63 1.00 -4.99
C PRO A 390 -16.32 0.54 -3.55
N VAL A 391 -16.31 -0.77 -3.28
CA VAL A 391 -16.04 -1.32 -1.94
C VAL A 391 -14.75 -2.14 -1.97
N PHE A 392 -13.80 -1.80 -1.09
CA PHE A 392 -12.53 -2.50 -1.03
C PHE A 392 -12.68 -3.89 -0.38
N HIS A 393 -12.24 -4.95 -1.04
CA HIS A 393 -12.11 -6.27 -0.43
C HIS A 393 -10.86 -6.96 -0.95
N VAL A 394 -10.18 -7.68 -0.05
CA VAL A 394 -9.08 -8.57 -0.41
C VAL A 394 -9.56 -10.02 -0.34
N LEU A 395 -9.31 -10.75 -1.40
CA LEU A 395 -9.56 -12.18 -1.52
C LEU A 395 -8.19 -12.85 -1.57
N SER A 396 -7.71 -13.26 -0.41
CA SER A 396 -6.43 -13.95 -0.27
C SER A 396 -6.47 -15.28 -1.03
N SER A 397 -5.37 -15.62 -1.70
CA SER A 397 -5.18 -16.93 -2.31
C SER A 397 -5.15 -18.03 -1.25
N THR A 398 -5.83 -19.13 -1.53
CA THR A 398 -5.55 -20.45 -0.95
C THR A 398 -4.62 -21.28 -1.87
N GLY A 399 -4.22 -20.75 -3.05
CA GLY A 399 -3.27 -21.34 -4.03
C GLY A 399 -2.92 -20.43 -5.24
N ILE A 400 -2.27 -20.98 -6.29
CA ILE A 400 -1.67 -20.27 -7.46
C ILE A 400 -2.71 -19.56 -8.38
N ALA A 401 -2.46 -18.32 -8.83
CA ALA A 401 -3.35 -17.41 -9.60
C ALA A 401 -3.62 -17.81 -11.09
N PHE A 402 -4.68 -17.38 -11.82
CA PHE A 402 -5.88 -16.55 -11.55
C PHE A 402 -7.18 -17.37 -11.50
N GLY A 403 -7.20 -18.36 -10.59
CA GLY A 403 -8.40 -18.91 -10.00
C GLY A 403 -9.37 -19.52 -10.98
N GLY A 404 -9.19 -20.79 -11.30
CA GLY A 404 -10.14 -21.58 -12.06
C GLY A 404 -9.45 -22.70 -12.81
N THR A 405 -10.26 -23.56 -13.41
CA THR A 405 -9.79 -24.44 -14.49
C THR A 405 -9.95 -23.71 -15.82
N MET A 406 -9.24 -24.15 -16.86
CA MET A 406 -9.39 -23.59 -18.20
C MET A 406 -10.88 -23.53 -18.60
N GLY A 407 -11.35 -22.36 -19.03
CA GLY A 407 -12.74 -22.05 -19.35
C GLY A 407 -13.62 -21.66 -18.16
N ASN A 408 -13.12 -21.72 -16.93
CA ASN A 408 -13.83 -21.40 -15.68
C ASN A 408 -13.01 -20.49 -14.73
N GLU A 409 -12.22 -19.60 -15.29
CA GLU A 409 -11.42 -18.58 -14.61
C GLU A 409 -12.28 -17.57 -13.85
N ARG A 410 -11.79 -17.08 -12.71
CA ARG A 410 -12.52 -16.14 -11.86
C ARG A 410 -12.61 -14.76 -12.49
N ILE A 411 -11.55 -14.37 -13.19
CA ILE A 411 -11.47 -13.17 -14.02
C ILE A 411 -10.91 -13.63 -15.37
N PHE A 412 -11.69 -13.43 -16.42
CA PHE A 412 -11.28 -13.67 -17.80
C PHE A 412 -11.40 -12.38 -18.59
N VAL A 413 -10.33 -12.00 -19.29
CA VAL A 413 -10.30 -10.83 -20.19
C VAL A 413 -10.16 -11.35 -21.61
N ASP A 414 -10.99 -10.85 -22.52
CA ASP A 414 -10.91 -11.23 -23.92
C ASP A 414 -9.64 -10.69 -24.61
N GLU A 415 -9.30 -11.25 -25.76
CA GLU A 415 -8.07 -10.91 -26.50
C GLU A 415 -8.03 -9.43 -26.93
N ASP A 416 -9.21 -8.83 -27.14
CA ASP A 416 -9.37 -7.45 -27.58
C ASP A 416 -9.38 -6.43 -26.42
N PHE A 417 -9.35 -6.89 -25.16
CA PHE A 417 -9.51 -6.05 -23.96
C PHE A 417 -10.81 -5.22 -24.03
N SER A 418 -11.85 -5.82 -24.60
CA SER A 418 -13.18 -5.24 -24.78
C SER A 418 -14.13 -5.67 -23.67
N ARG A 419 -14.02 -6.93 -23.23
CA ARG A 419 -14.90 -7.56 -22.24
C ARG A 419 -14.11 -8.28 -21.16
N VAL A 420 -14.69 -8.24 -19.97
CA VAL A 420 -14.24 -9.04 -18.83
C VAL A 420 -15.40 -9.89 -18.33
N THR A 421 -15.13 -11.16 -18.08
CA THR A 421 -16.05 -12.10 -17.43
C THR A 421 -15.60 -12.31 -16.01
N ILE A 422 -16.48 -12.01 -15.05
CA ILE A 422 -16.23 -12.20 -13.62
C ILE A 422 -17.15 -13.28 -13.06
N ARG A 423 -16.57 -14.24 -12.33
CA ARG A 423 -17.30 -15.32 -11.66
C ARG A 423 -17.25 -15.17 -10.14
N HIS A 424 -18.35 -15.52 -9.47
CA HIS A 424 -18.45 -15.45 -8.00
C HIS A 424 -17.61 -16.54 -7.31
N HIS A 425 -17.51 -17.70 -7.97
CA HIS A 425 -16.74 -18.85 -7.57
C HIS A 425 -15.74 -19.20 -8.68
N ALA A 426 -14.51 -19.52 -8.29
CA ALA A 426 -13.67 -20.34 -9.15
C ALA A 426 -14.08 -21.81 -8.94
N VAL A 427 -14.02 -22.63 -10.00
CA VAL A 427 -14.27 -24.09 -9.87
C VAL A 427 -13.20 -24.74 -9.00
N ASP A 428 -11.98 -24.18 -9.00
CA ASP A 428 -10.90 -24.59 -8.13
C ASP A 428 -10.96 -23.86 -6.78
N LYS A 429 -10.35 -24.47 -5.73
CA LYS A 429 -10.27 -23.85 -4.39
C LYS A 429 -9.11 -22.85 -4.30
N THR A 430 -8.78 -22.18 -5.39
CA THR A 430 -7.60 -21.30 -5.48
C THR A 430 -7.80 -19.99 -4.73
N TYR A 431 -9.03 -19.49 -4.68
CA TYR A 431 -9.39 -18.31 -3.89
C TYR A 431 -10.67 -18.55 -3.09
N GLN A 432 -10.83 -17.80 -2.00
CA GLN A 432 -12.08 -17.78 -1.25
C GLN A 432 -13.23 -17.30 -2.16
N PRO A 433 -14.39 -17.99 -2.17
CA PRO A 433 -15.61 -17.49 -2.80
C PRO A 433 -15.98 -16.08 -2.36
N GLY A 434 -16.55 -15.29 -3.27
CA GLY A 434 -17.05 -13.96 -2.92
C GLY A 434 -17.20 -13.05 -4.12
N SER A 435 -18.03 -12.02 -3.95
CA SER A 435 -18.26 -10.98 -4.96
C SER A 435 -17.04 -10.08 -5.12
N LEU A 436 -16.72 -9.72 -6.36
CA LEU A 436 -15.64 -8.80 -6.74
C LEU A 436 -16.14 -7.37 -7.01
N PHE A 437 -17.46 -7.20 -7.15
CA PHE A 437 -18.14 -5.92 -7.18
C PHE A 437 -19.54 -6.07 -6.54
N PRO A 438 -20.18 -4.98 -6.07
CA PRO A 438 -21.49 -5.05 -5.45
C PRO A 438 -22.56 -5.63 -6.38
N ASP A 439 -23.55 -6.32 -5.82
CA ASP A 439 -24.69 -6.89 -6.56
C ASP A 439 -24.33 -7.88 -7.69
N GLN A 440 -23.09 -8.42 -7.72
CA GLN A 440 -22.64 -9.35 -8.75
C GLN A 440 -23.54 -10.59 -8.89
N GLY A 441 -24.11 -11.07 -7.79
CA GLY A 441 -24.84 -12.35 -7.76
C GLY A 441 -23.92 -13.57 -7.91
N PHE A 442 -24.50 -14.73 -8.21
CA PHE A 442 -23.77 -16.01 -8.30
C PHE A 442 -23.42 -16.43 -9.73
N LEU A 443 -24.05 -15.82 -10.74
CA LEU A 443 -23.82 -16.14 -12.15
C LEU A 443 -22.59 -15.39 -12.69
N PRO A 444 -21.95 -15.89 -13.76
CA PRO A 444 -20.94 -15.14 -14.49
C PRO A 444 -21.52 -13.83 -15.01
N VAL A 445 -20.79 -12.73 -14.81
CA VAL A 445 -21.16 -11.41 -15.31
C VAL A 445 -20.14 -10.98 -16.35
N GLU A 446 -20.62 -10.63 -17.54
CA GLU A 446 -19.83 -9.96 -18.56
C GLU A 446 -19.97 -8.45 -18.44
N ALA A 447 -18.86 -7.72 -18.54
CA ALA A 447 -18.85 -6.27 -18.52
C ALA A 447 -17.88 -5.69 -19.54
N LEU A 448 -18.16 -4.47 -19.98
CA LEU A 448 -17.30 -3.74 -20.92
C LEU A 448 -16.12 -3.11 -20.17
N ILE A 449 -14.91 -3.38 -20.66
CA ILE A 449 -13.68 -2.83 -20.10
C ILE A 449 -13.54 -1.37 -20.55
N SER A 450 -13.37 -0.50 -19.55
CA SER A 450 -13.07 0.91 -19.74
C SER A 450 -11.57 1.20 -19.75
N GLU A 451 -10.80 0.60 -18.85
CA GLU A 451 -9.36 0.82 -18.70
C GLU A 451 -8.67 -0.40 -18.07
N VAL A 452 -7.43 -0.69 -18.48
CA VAL A 452 -6.56 -1.68 -17.85
C VAL A 452 -5.20 -1.05 -17.57
N GLU A 453 -4.71 -1.23 -16.35
CA GLU A 453 -3.38 -0.79 -15.92
C GLU A 453 -2.57 -1.94 -15.35
N VAL A 454 -1.27 -1.94 -15.59
CA VAL A 454 -0.31 -2.88 -14.98
C VAL A 454 0.85 -2.10 -14.37
N TRP A 455 1.07 -2.31 -13.08
CA TRP A 455 2.10 -1.66 -12.28
C TRP A 455 3.13 -2.69 -11.81
N GLY A 456 4.42 -2.39 -11.95
CA GLY A 456 5.53 -3.25 -11.53
C GLY A 456 6.15 -2.79 -10.21
N PHE A 457 6.32 -3.71 -9.26
CA PHE A 457 6.85 -3.49 -7.90
C PHE A 457 8.07 -4.35 -7.56
N GLY A 458 8.81 -4.80 -8.58
CA GLY A 458 10.09 -5.52 -8.42
C GLY A 458 11.32 -4.63 -8.25
N GLY A 459 11.13 -3.32 -8.05
CA GLY A 459 12.20 -2.34 -7.91
C GLY A 459 13.11 -2.23 -9.14
N LYS A 460 14.30 -1.63 -8.95
CA LYS A 460 15.26 -1.37 -10.03
C LYS A 460 15.76 -2.65 -10.72
N GLY A 461 16.02 -3.71 -9.96
CA GLY A 461 16.53 -4.97 -10.51
C GLY A 461 15.59 -5.60 -11.55
N ALA A 462 14.28 -5.63 -11.28
CA ALA A 462 13.31 -6.16 -12.23
C ALA A 462 13.22 -5.32 -13.51
N LYS A 463 13.37 -3.98 -13.40
CA LYS A 463 13.39 -3.07 -14.54
C LYS A 463 14.63 -3.24 -15.40
N ASP A 464 15.81 -3.38 -14.79
CA ASP A 464 17.07 -3.60 -15.50
C ASP A 464 17.02 -4.91 -16.31
N VAL A 465 16.44 -5.97 -15.72
CA VAL A 465 16.18 -7.25 -16.42
C VAL A 465 15.24 -7.04 -17.60
N GLN A 466 14.11 -6.36 -17.41
CA GLN A 466 13.17 -6.10 -18.50
C GLN A 466 13.80 -5.27 -19.63
N HIS A 467 14.55 -4.23 -19.29
CA HIS A 467 15.24 -3.39 -20.26
C HIS A 467 16.26 -4.19 -21.07
N SER A 468 17.04 -5.05 -20.41
CA SER A 468 17.98 -5.95 -21.09
C SER A 468 17.28 -6.93 -22.03
N TYR A 469 16.09 -7.40 -21.66
CA TYR A 469 15.26 -8.26 -22.49
C TYR A 469 14.73 -7.52 -23.72
N LYS A 470 14.10 -6.35 -23.54
CA LYS A 470 13.59 -5.52 -24.64
C LYS A 470 14.68 -5.14 -25.64
N LYS A 471 15.85 -4.73 -25.15
CA LYS A 471 17.00 -4.43 -26.02
C LYS A 471 17.45 -5.65 -26.84
N ARG A 472 17.38 -6.86 -26.27
CA ARG A 472 17.70 -8.09 -26.99
C ARG A 472 16.68 -8.39 -28.08
N GLU A 473 15.39 -8.24 -27.79
CA GLU A 473 14.31 -8.43 -28.76
C GLU A 473 14.36 -7.39 -29.90
N GLU A 474 14.69 -6.14 -29.59
CA GLU A 474 14.92 -5.10 -30.60
C GLU A 474 16.09 -5.47 -31.52
N LEU A 475 17.20 -5.96 -30.97
CA LEU A 475 18.35 -6.42 -31.75
C LEU A 475 17.98 -7.60 -32.66
N PHE A 476 17.23 -8.58 -32.15
CA PHE A 476 16.76 -9.71 -32.96
C PHE A 476 15.76 -9.27 -34.03
N THR A 477 14.88 -8.32 -33.71
CA THR A 477 13.92 -7.77 -34.67
C THR A 477 14.63 -7.00 -35.78
N GLU A 478 15.63 -6.18 -35.44
CA GLU A 478 16.45 -5.46 -36.40
C GLU A 478 17.30 -6.40 -37.26
N GLN A 479 17.85 -7.47 -36.68
CA GLN A 479 18.53 -8.53 -37.44
C GLN A 479 17.56 -9.21 -38.42
N ARG A 480 16.36 -9.60 -37.98
CA ARG A 480 15.33 -10.17 -38.87
C ARG A 480 14.93 -9.21 -39.99
N ARG A 481 14.79 -7.91 -39.69
CA ARG A 481 14.50 -6.87 -40.70
C ARG A 481 15.64 -6.69 -41.71
N ARG A 482 16.90 -6.88 -41.29
CA ARG A 482 18.08 -6.76 -42.16
C ARG A 482 18.35 -8.02 -43.01
N VAL A 483 17.79 -9.17 -42.65
CA VAL A 483 18.01 -10.44 -43.36
C VAL A 483 17.22 -10.54 -44.68
N ASP A 484 16.23 -9.68 -44.94
CA ASP A 484 15.40 -9.76 -46.16
C ASP A 484 15.57 -8.58 -47.13
N LEU A 485 16.59 -8.68 -48.00
CA LEU A 485 16.54 -8.12 -49.36
C LEU A 485 17.73 -8.57 -50.23
N LYS A 486 18.90 -8.84 -49.65
CA LYS A 486 20.08 -9.31 -50.41
C LYS A 486 20.11 -10.83 -50.59
N THR A 487 19.66 -11.58 -49.59
CA THR A 487 19.66 -13.06 -49.61
C THR A 487 18.60 -13.63 -50.56
N PHE A 488 17.53 -12.88 -50.84
CA PHE A 488 16.45 -13.28 -51.78
C PHE A 488 16.60 -12.68 -53.19
N ALA A 489 17.55 -11.77 -53.42
CA ALA A 489 17.77 -11.18 -54.75
C ALA A 489 18.62 -12.08 -55.67
N SER A 490 19.32 -13.06 -55.11
CA SER A 490 20.11 -14.06 -55.83
C SER A 490 19.34 -15.38 -55.83
N TRP A 491 18.70 -15.72 -56.95
CA TRP A 491 18.14 -17.07 -57.16
C TRP A 491 19.20 -18.17 -56.96
N GLU A 492 20.48 -17.83 -57.10
CA GLU A 492 21.58 -18.77 -56.95
C GLU A 492 21.80 -19.26 -55.50
N ASP A 493 21.41 -18.46 -54.51
CA ASP A 493 21.61 -18.76 -53.08
C ASP A 493 20.31 -19.18 -52.37
N SER A 494 19.21 -19.37 -53.12
CA SER A 494 17.93 -19.78 -52.54
C SER A 494 17.99 -21.25 -52.04
N PRO A 495 17.46 -21.53 -50.84
CA PRO A 495 17.31 -22.90 -50.32
C PRO A 495 16.56 -23.84 -51.29
N GLU A 496 15.65 -23.29 -52.09
CA GLU A 496 14.85 -24.02 -53.07
C GLU A 496 15.68 -24.47 -54.28
N LYS A 497 16.62 -23.63 -54.75
CA LYS A 497 17.58 -24.01 -55.80
C LYS A 497 18.55 -25.06 -55.27
N MET A 498 19.03 -24.91 -54.03
CA MET A 498 19.92 -25.88 -53.39
C MET A 498 19.26 -27.26 -53.25
N MET A 499 17.96 -27.32 -52.93
CA MET A 499 17.19 -28.57 -52.91
C MET A 499 16.94 -29.13 -54.33
N MET A 500 16.63 -28.28 -55.32
CA MET A 500 16.48 -28.69 -56.72
C MET A 500 17.77 -29.28 -57.29
N ASP A 501 18.92 -28.62 -57.05
CA ASP A 501 20.23 -29.08 -57.51
C ASP A 501 20.58 -30.45 -56.90
N MET A 502 20.32 -30.64 -55.60
CA MET A 502 20.51 -31.93 -54.91
C MET A 502 19.61 -33.06 -55.44
N ILE A 503 18.40 -32.74 -55.89
CA ILE A 503 17.48 -33.72 -56.49
C ILE A 503 17.90 -34.05 -57.93
N SER A 504 18.45 -33.08 -58.65
CA SER A 504 18.82 -33.23 -60.06
C SER A 504 20.15 -33.98 -60.28
N ASP A 505 21.10 -33.94 -59.35
CA ASP A 505 22.32 -34.74 -59.42
C ASP A 505 22.85 -35.16 -58.02
N PRO A 506 22.36 -36.30 -57.48
CA PRO A 506 22.67 -36.74 -56.12
C PRO A 506 24.13 -37.21 -55.91
N ASN A 507 24.96 -37.27 -56.97
CA ASN A 507 26.36 -37.71 -56.89
C ASN A 507 27.37 -36.56 -57.08
N ALA A 508 26.92 -35.31 -57.21
CA ALA A 508 27.81 -34.17 -57.38
C ALA A 508 28.59 -33.88 -56.07
N VAL A 509 29.85 -34.29 -56.02
CA VAL A 509 30.76 -34.02 -54.90
C VAL A 509 31.11 -32.53 -54.87
N ARG A 510 30.53 -31.77 -53.94
CA ARG A 510 31.01 -30.41 -53.64
C ARG A 510 32.19 -30.49 -52.67
N ARG A 511 33.39 -30.17 -53.16
CA ARG A 511 34.54 -29.89 -52.29
C ARG A 511 34.29 -28.54 -51.62
N GLU A 512 34.23 -28.53 -50.29
CA GLU A 512 34.36 -27.30 -49.51
C GLU A 512 35.81 -26.83 -49.62
N ASP A 513 36.06 -25.77 -50.40
CA ASP A 513 37.27 -24.99 -50.24
C ASP A 513 37.09 -24.15 -48.97
N ARG A 514 37.95 -24.41 -47.98
CA ARG A 514 38.02 -23.73 -46.69
C ARG A 514 38.64 -22.34 -46.78
#